data_AF-A0A8J4SPM3-F1
#
_entry.id   AF-A0A8J4SPM3-F1
#
_cell.length_a   1.000
_cell.length_b   1.000
_cell.length_c   1.000
_cell.angle_alpha   90.00
_cell.angle_beta   90.00
_cell.angle_gamma   90.00
#
_symmetry.space_group_name_H-M   'P 1'
#
loop_
_entity.id
_entity.type
_entity.pdbx_description
1 polymer ?
#
loop_
_entity_poly.entity_id
_entity_poly.type
_entity_poly.pdbx_seq_one_letter_code
_entity_poly.pdbx_strand_id
1 'polypeptide(L)' 'MCTYDGDIVPILSTSVTHVVVIGPIHNLPNELAQLSNHCHLVTPDWVLHSVRLRKCQQESNYHPCPRAS' A
#
# COMPACT_ATOMS: atom_id res chain seq x y z
N MET A 1 7.90 -4.79 -22.21
CA MET A 1 8.62 -5.12 -20.97
C MET A 1 7.91 -4.37 -19.86
N CYS A 2 7.27 -5.04 -18.90
CA CYS A 2 6.63 -4.32 -17.78
C CYS A 2 7.72 -3.95 -16.79
N THR A 3 8.33 -2.78 -16.97
CA THR A 3 9.16 -2.15 -15.94
C THR A 3 8.18 -1.59 -14.91
N TYR A 4 8.18 -2.14 -13.70
CA TYR A 4 7.43 -1.55 -12.60
C TYR A 4 8.18 -0.29 -12.21
N ASP A 5 7.76 0.84 -12.79
CA ASP A 5 8.35 2.19 -12.65
C ASP A 5 8.07 2.79 -11.26
N GLY A 6 8.14 1.95 -10.23
CA GLY A 6 7.91 2.32 -8.85
C GLY A 6 9.23 2.60 -8.15
N ASP A 7 9.26 3.69 -7.39
CA ASP A 7 10.37 4.01 -6.50
C ASP A 7 10.10 3.55 -5.07
N ILE A 8 11.16 3.16 -4.36
CA ILE A 8 11.12 2.93 -2.91
C ILE A 8 11.69 4.17 -2.23
N VAL A 9 10.85 4.86 -1.45
CA VAL A 9 11.19 6.09 -0.76
C VAL A 9 10.91 5.97 0.74
N PRO A 10 11.49 6.84 1.59
CA PRO A 10 11.15 6.90 3.02
C PRO A 10 9.64 7.11 3.22
N ILE A 11 9.06 6.48 4.25
CA ILE A 11 7.62 6.49 4.52
C ILE A 11 7.02 7.89 4.70
N LEU A 12 7.82 8.85 5.19
CA LEU A 12 7.42 10.23 5.41
C LEU A 12 7.64 11.14 4.19
N SER A 13 8.08 10.59 3.05
CA SER A 13 8.23 11.37 1.83
C SER A 13 6.87 11.77 1.27
N THR A 14 6.73 13.03 0.85
CA THR A 14 5.52 13.53 0.18
C THR A 14 5.28 12.91 -1.19
N SER A 15 6.27 12.21 -1.74
CA SER A 15 6.17 11.46 -2.99
C SER A 15 5.64 10.03 -2.82
N VAL A 16 5.39 9.57 -1.59
CA VAL A 16 4.80 8.25 -1.34
C VAL A 16 3.37 8.22 -1.88
N THR A 17 3.05 7.15 -2.62
CA THR A 17 1.69 6.89 -3.10
C THR A 17 1.10 5.61 -2.51
N HIS A 18 1.95 4.66 -2.12
CA HIS A 18 1.56 3.37 -1.58
C HIS A 18 2.41 3.03 -0.36
N VAL A 19 1.74 2.56 0.70
CA VAL A 19 2.41 2.05 1.90
C VAL A 19 2.02 0.59 2.07
N VAL A 20 3.03 -0.28 1.98
CA VAL A 20 2.87 -1.72 2.17
C VAL A 20 2.95 -2.04 3.66
N VAL A 21 1.86 -2.54 4.24
CA VAL A 21 1.76 -2.83 5.67
C VAL A 21 1.96 -4.32 5.92
N ILE A 22 2.93 -4.67 6.75
CA ILE A 22 3.23 -6.05 7.14
C ILE A 22 2.78 -6.25 8.59
N GLY A 23 1.69 -6.98 8.79
CA GLY A 23 1.15 -7.33 10.11
C GLY A 23 -0.18 -6.65 10.46
N PRO A 24 -0.79 -7.03 11.59
CA PRO A 24 -2.10 -6.52 11.97
C PRO A 24 -2.03 -5.06 12.41
N ILE A 25 -2.89 -4.22 11.81
CA ILE A 25 -3.06 -2.81 12.18
C ILE A 25 -4.00 -2.77 13.38
N HIS A 26 -3.46 -2.96 14.58
CA HIS A 26 -4.24 -2.78 15.81
C HIS A 26 -4.35 -1.30 16.18
N ASN A 27 -3.33 -0.51 15.87
CA ASN A 27 -3.32 0.95 16.00
C ASN A 27 -2.41 1.47 14.89
N LEU A 28 -3.01 2.09 13.87
CA LEU A 28 -2.23 2.79 12.87
C LEU A 28 -1.54 3.96 13.59
N PRO A 29 -0.19 4.04 13.64
CA PRO A 29 0.50 5.17 14.25
C PRO A 29 -0.05 6.47 13.66
N ASN A 30 -0.15 7.53 14.48
CA ASN A 30 -0.74 8.80 14.06
C ASN A 30 -0.09 9.37 12.78
N GLU A 31 1.19 9.02 12.56
CA GLU A 31 1.95 9.33 11.34
C GLU A 31 1.41 8.62 10.10
N LEU A 32 1.05 7.33 10.21
CA LEU A 32 0.40 6.59 9.13
C LEU A 32 -1.06 7.03 8.91
N ALA A 33 -1.75 7.47 9.96
CA ALA A 33 -3.09 8.05 9.82
C ALA A 33 -3.07 9.31 8.96
N GLN A 34 -2.06 10.18 9.14
CA GLN A 34 -1.86 11.34 8.27
C GLN A 34 -1.52 10.94 6.83
N LEU A 35 -0.73 9.88 6.64
CA LEU A 35 -0.41 9.35 5.32
C LEU A 35 -1.64 8.73 4.61
N SER A 36 -2.57 8.12 5.36
CA SER A 36 -3.76 7.49 4.79
C SER A 36 -4.70 8.45 4.05
N ASN A 37 -4.59 9.76 4.31
CA ASN A 37 -5.34 10.78 3.59
C ASN A 37 -4.79 11.06 2.18
N HIS A 38 -3.54 10.67 1.91
CA HIS A 38 -2.83 10.99 0.65
C HIS A 38 -2.24 9.76 -0.05
N CYS A 39 -2.23 8.60 0.60
CA CYS A 39 -1.59 7.37 0.11
C CYS A 39 -2.51 6.15 0.28
N HIS A 40 -2.31 5.14 -0.57
CA HIS A 40 -2.99 3.85 -0.45
C HIS A 40 -2.27 2.94 0.55
N LEU A 41 -3.01 2.45 1.55
CA LEU A 41 -2.56 1.39 2.45
C LEU A 41 -2.89 0.03 1.82
N VAL A 42 -1.87 -0.79 1.58
CA VAL A 42 -2.02 -2.10 0.94
C VAL A 42 -1.26 -3.20 1.69
N THR A 43 -1.69 -4.45 1.56
CA THR A 43 -0.93 -5.62 2.00
C THR A 43 0.17 -5.99 0.99
N PRO A 44 1.17 -6.81 1.37
CA PRO A 44 2.21 -7.27 0.45
C PRO A 44 1.68 -8.02 -0.77
N ASP A 45 0.51 -8.65 -0.64
CA ASP A 45 -0.15 -9.38 -1.73
C ASP A 45 -0.47 -8.49 -2.92
N TRP A 46 -0.69 -7.18 -2.71
CA TRP A 46 -0.91 -6.23 -3.81
C TRP A 46 0.30 -6.20 -4.76
N VAL A 47 1.51 -6.10 -4.20
CA VAL A 47 2.76 -6.10 -4.98
C VAL A 47 2.95 -7.47 -5.64
N LEU A 48 2.81 -8.55 -4.88
CA LEU A 48 3.04 -9.91 -5.36
C LEU A 48 2.08 -10.27 -6.52
N HIS A 49 0.81 -9.95 -6.39
CA HIS A 49 -0.19 -10.18 -7.44
C HIS A 49 -0.01 -9.24 -8.62
N SER A 50 0.35 -7.98 -8.38
CA SER A 50 0.62 -7.02 -9.47
C SER A 50 1.79 -7.47 -10.34
N VAL A 51 2.84 -7.99 -9.70
CA VAL A 51 4.01 -8.53 -10.39
C VAL A 51 3.68 -9.82 -11.12
N ARG A 52 3.02 -10.77 -10.46
CA ARG A 52 2.65 -12.07 -11.05
C ARG A 52 1.76 -11.93 -12.27
N LEU A 53 0.77 -11.05 -12.21
CA LEU A 53 -0.21 -10.83 -13.28
C LEU A 53 0.23 -9.77 -14.30
N ARG A 54 1.40 -9.14 -14.10
CA ARG A 54 1.90 -8.04 -14.93
C ARG A 54 0.87 -6.92 -15.13
N LYS A 55 0.14 -6.62 -14.06
CA LYS A 55 -0.95 -5.63 -14.04
C LYS A 55 -1.06 -5.03 -12.65
N CYS A 56 -0.98 -3.71 -12.55
CA CYS A 56 -1.23 -3.00 -11.29
C CYS A 56 -2.63 -3.38 -10.77
N GLN A 57 -2.67 -4.02 -9.60
CA GLN A 57 -3.92 -4.47 -9.00
C GLN A 57 -4.64 -3.29 -8.33
N GLN A 58 -5.95 -3.39 -8.18
CA GLN A 58 -6.72 -2.37 -7.47
C GLN A 58 -6.46 -2.45 -5.97
N GLU A 59 -6.01 -1.34 -5.39
CA GLU A 59 -5.52 -1.20 -4.01
C GLU A 59 -6.59 -1.56 -2.98
N SER A 60 -7.86 -1.23 -3.25
CA SER A 60 -9.00 -1.51 -2.36
C SER A 60 -9.20 -3.01 -2.08
N ASN A 61 -8.75 -3.89 -2.97
CA ASN A 61 -8.85 -5.34 -2.80
C ASN A 61 -7.79 -5.89 -1.84
N TYR A 62 -6.84 -5.04 -1.41
CA TYR A 62 -5.69 -5.40 -0.59
C TYR A 62 -5.57 -4.48 0.62
N HIS A 63 -6.69 -3.88 1.08
CA HIS A 63 -6.65 -3.02 2.25
C HIS A 63 -6.32 -3.83 3.51
N PRO A 64 -5.33 -3.43 4.32
CA PRO A 64 -4.84 -4.21 5.47
C PRO A 64 -5.81 -4.27 6.66
N CYS A 65 -6.84 -3.42 6.68
CA CYS A 65 -7.97 -3.52 7.60
C CYS A 65 -9.21 -3.98 6.82
N PRO A 66 -9.91 -5.06 7.20
CA PRO A 66 -11.22 -5.35 6.64
C PRO A 66 -12.12 -4.16 6.99
N ARG A 67 -12.72 -3.49 5.99
CA ARG A 67 -13.83 -2.56 6.27
C ARG A 67 -14.83 -3.37 7.10
N ALA A 68 -15.14 -2.89 8.30
CA ALA A 68 -16.23 -3.43 9.08
C ALA A 68 -17.48 -3.41 8.19
N SER A 69 -17.94 -4.59 7.82
CA SER A 69 -19.23 -4.81 7.16
C SER A 69 -20.37 -4.39 8.06
#